data_AF-A0A3R7UNM4-F1
#
_entry.id   AF-A0A3R7UNM4-F1
#
_cell.length_a   1.000
_cell.length_b   1.000
_cell.length_c   1.000
_cell.angle_alpha   90.00
_cell.angle_beta   90.00
_cell.angle_gamma   90.00
#
_symmetry.space_group_name_H-M   'P 1'
#
loop_
_entity.id
_entity.type
_entity.pdbx_description
1 polymer ?
#
loop_
_entity_poly.entity_id
_entity_poly.type
_entity_poly.pdbx_seq_one_letter_code
_entity_poly.pdbx_strand_id
1 'polypeptide(L)'
;MKYFKPDFWNKKDSIISLMLIPLSFLWIFFSFLINLFKKEKKIDVPVICIGNIYLGGTGKTPLALKVSDLLRGLGKKPAIIKKYYKKTS
;
A
#
# COMPACT_ATOMS: atom_id res chain seq x y z
N MET A 1 -9.00 -3.08 12.69
CA MET A 1 -8.22 -1.86 12.98
C MET A 1 -8.62 -0.74 12.04
N LYS A 2 -9.31 0.28 12.54
CA LYS A 2 -9.47 1.55 11.81
C LYS A 2 -8.15 2.32 12.00
N TYR A 3 -7.31 2.31 10.97
CA TYR A 3 -6.12 3.17 10.96
C TYR A 3 -6.56 4.57 10.57
N PHE A 4 -6.62 5.46 11.56
CA PHE A 4 -6.87 6.88 11.32
C PHE A 4 -5.54 7.55 10.97
N LYS A 5 -5.55 8.38 9.93
CA LYS A 5 -4.42 9.29 9.69
C LYS A 5 -4.36 10.29 10.83
N PRO A 6 -3.18 10.62 11.38
CA PRO A 6 -3.09 11.61 12.43
C PRO A 6 -3.31 13.03 11.84
N ASP A 7 -3.91 13.92 12.63
CA ASP A 7 -4.33 15.24 12.15
C ASP A 7 -3.18 16.13 11.68
N PHE A 8 -1.99 15.95 12.25
CA PHE A 8 -0.80 16.72 11.89
C PHE A 8 -0.30 16.42 10.46
N TRP A 9 -0.69 15.31 9.84
CA TRP A 9 -0.36 15.02 8.43
C TRP A 9 -1.08 15.94 7.43
N ASN A 10 -2.18 16.58 7.84
CA ASN A 10 -2.88 17.53 6.98
C ASN A 10 -2.30 18.95 7.06
N LYS A 11 -1.45 19.24 8.06
CA LYS A 11 -0.87 20.56 8.30
C LYS A 11 0.56 20.60 7.75
N LYS A 12 0.81 21.43 6.74
CA LYS A 12 2.11 21.55 6.07
C LYS A 12 3.26 21.94 7.01
N ASP A 13 2.98 22.80 8.00
CA ASP A 13 4.03 23.39 8.85
C ASP A 13 3.92 22.98 10.33
N SER A 14 3.52 21.73 10.59
CA SER A 14 3.53 21.25 11.98
C SER A 14 4.95 20.95 12.44
N ILE A 15 5.35 21.54 13.57
CA ILE A 15 6.65 21.29 14.25
C ILE A 15 6.86 19.78 14.46
N ILE A 16 5.77 19.07 14.77
CA ILE A 16 5.75 17.61 14.93
C ILE A 16 6.16 16.90 13.62
N SER A 17 5.65 17.34 12.45
CA SER A 17 6.05 16.78 11.16
C SER A 17 7.52 17.06 10.86
N LEU A 18 8.02 18.25 11.21
CA LEU A 18 9.43 18.60 11.02
C LEU A 18 10.35 17.71 11.88
N MET A 19 10.00 17.46 13.14
CA MET A 19 10.74 16.56 14.03
C MET A 19 10.74 15.11 13.54
N LEU A 20 9.75 14.69 12.75
CA LEU A 20 9.66 13.34 12.17
C LEU A 20 10.44 13.17 10.85
N ILE A 21 10.96 14.24 10.26
CA ILE A 21 11.79 14.19 9.05
C ILE A 21 13.05 13.31 9.22
N PRO A 22 13.89 13.48 10.26
CA PRO A 22 15.06 12.62 10.45
C PRO A 22 14.68 11.13 10.56
N LEU A 23 13.55 10.82 11.22
CA LEU A 23 13.04 9.46 11.30
C LEU A 23 12.56 8.93 9.95
N SER A 24 11.99 9.80 9.11
CA SER A 24 11.56 9.46 7.75
C SER A 24 12.76 9.13 6.85
N PHE A 25 13.85 9.89 6.95
CA PHE A 25 15.09 9.56 6.23
C PHE A 25 15.66 8.21 6.66
N LEU A 26 15.66 7.92 7.97
CA LEU A 26 16.09 6.62 8.48
C LEU A 26 15.24 5.48 7.91
N TRP A 27 13.93 5.64 7.86
CA TRP A 27 13.01 4.67 7.24
C TRP A 27 13.31 4.45 5.75
N ILE A 28 13.51 5.53 4.98
CA ILE A 28 13.84 5.46 3.56
C ILE A 28 15.17 4.72 3.36
N PHE A 29 16.19 5.03 4.16
CA PHE A 29 17.50 4.38 4.11
C PHE A 29 17.41 2.88 4.35
N PHE A 30 16.67 2.45 5.39
CA PHE A 30 16.46 1.02 5.64
C PHE A 30 15.63 0.35 4.54
N SER A 31 14.60 1.01 4.03
CA SER A 31 13.80 0.48 2.92
C SER A 31 14.65 0.30 1.66
N PHE A 32 15.57 1.21 1.39
CA PHE A 32 16.54 1.09 0.30
C PHE A 32 17.41 -0.15 0.50
N LEU A 33 18.02 -0.30 1.68
CA LEU A 33 18.89 -1.43 1.98
C LEU A 33 18.16 -2.78 1.86
N ILE A 34 16.93 -2.89 2.37
CA ILE A 34 16.12 -4.12 2.26
C ILE A 34 15.81 -4.44 0.79
N ASN A 35 15.52 -3.44 -0.04
CA ASN A 35 15.25 -3.65 -1.45
C ASN A 35 16.48 -4.14 -2.23
N LEU A 36 17.70 -3.76 -1.83
CA LEU A 36 18.94 -4.26 -2.45
C LEU A 36 19.10 -5.78 -2.29
N PHE A 37 18.71 -6.32 -1.13
CA PHE A 37 18.81 -7.77 -0.86
C PHE A 37 17.57 -8.56 -1.27
N LYS A 38 16.55 -7.90 -1.83
CA LYS A 38 15.28 -8.54 -2.15
C LYS A 38 15.42 -9.38 -3.40
N LYS A 39 15.22 -10.69 -3.26
CA LYS A 39 15.16 -11.61 -4.41
C LYS A 39 13.82 -11.45 -5.12
N GLU A 40 13.88 -11.22 -6.43
CA GLU A 40 12.69 -11.25 -7.28
C GLU A 40 12.15 -12.68 -7.37
N LYS A 41 10.83 -12.83 -7.19
CA LYS A 41 10.15 -14.09 -7.46
C LYS A 41 9.50 -14.00 -8.82
N LYS A 42 9.93 -14.86 -9.74
CA LYS A 42 9.24 -15.03 -11.02
C LYS A 42 7.93 -15.78 -10.77
N ILE A 43 6.88 -15.28 -11.37
CA ILE A 43 5.53 -15.86 -11.30
C ILE A 43 5.10 -16.01 -12.75
N ASP A 44 4.59 -17.19 -13.12
CA ASP A 44 4.25 -17.53 -14.52
C ASP A 44 2.95 -16.86 -15.01
N VAL A 45 2.25 -16.18 -14.12
CA VAL A 45 1.01 -15.45 -14.41
C VAL A 45 1.20 -13.94 -14.26
N PRO A 46 0.51 -13.10 -15.06
CA PRO A 46 0.57 -11.66 -14.92
C PRO A 46 -0.01 -11.21 -13.58
N VAL A 47 0.72 -10.36 -12.86
CA VAL A 47 0.33 -9.85 -11.54
C VAL A 47 0.11 -8.35 -11.60
N ILE A 48 -1.05 -7.90 -11.10
CA ILE A 48 -1.39 -6.47 -10.97
C ILE A 48 -1.42 -6.11 -9.48
N CYS A 49 -0.51 -5.22 -9.07
CA CYS A 49 -0.46 -4.72 -7.69
C CYS A 49 -1.34 -3.47 -7.53
N ILE A 50 -2.38 -3.56 -6.69
CA ILE A 50 -3.27 -2.43 -6.39
C ILE A 50 -2.98 -1.93 -4.97
N GLY A 51 -2.28 -0.80 -4.89
CA GLY A 51 -1.81 -0.18 -3.65
C GLY A 51 -2.12 1.31 -3.59
N ASN A 52 -1.70 1.96 -2.50
CA ASN A 52 -1.75 3.40 -2.33
C ASN A 52 -0.62 3.82 -1.39
N ILE A 53 -0.12 5.04 -1.57
CA ILE A 53 0.94 5.64 -0.75
C ILE A 53 0.42 6.22 0.57
N TYR A 54 -0.88 6.50 0.68
CA TYR A 54 -1.51 7.03 1.90
C TYR A 54 -2.22 5.95 2.74
N LEU A 55 -2.14 6.12 4.06
CA LEU A 55 -2.91 5.37 5.05
C LEU A 55 -4.39 5.75 5.00
N GLY A 56 -5.25 4.75 5.20
CA GLY A 56 -6.71 4.90 5.22
C GLY A 56 -7.45 4.32 4.01
N GLY A 57 -8.78 4.52 4.03
CA GLY A 57 -9.73 4.02 3.04
C GLY A 57 -9.64 4.77 1.72
N THR A 58 -8.67 4.41 0.91
CA THR A 58 -8.25 5.14 -0.31
C THR A 58 -8.79 4.51 -1.59
N GLY A 59 -9.97 3.87 -1.52
CA GLY A 59 -10.64 3.30 -2.69
C GLY A 59 -9.97 2.08 -3.32
N LYS A 60 -8.86 1.56 -2.76
CA LYS A 60 -8.13 0.39 -3.27
C LYS A 60 -9.02 -0.83 -3.50
N THR A 61 -9.96 -1.09 -2.59
CA THR A 61 -10.87 -2.25 -2.68
C THR A 61 -11.90 -2.09 -3.80
N PRO A 62 -12.66 -0.99 -3.90
CA PRO A 62 -13.49 -0.71 -5.08
C PRO A 62 -12.72 -0.75 -6.40
N LEU A 63 -11.49 -0.22 -6.43
CA LEU A 63 -10.64 -0.25 -7.62
C LEU A 63 -10.27 -1.70 -8.01
N ALA A 64 -9.87 -2.52 -7.04
CA ALA A 64 -9.55 -3.92 -7.29
C ALA A 64 -10.73 -4.73 -7.84
N LEU A 65 -11.95 -4.45 -7.34
CA LEU A 65 -13.17 -5.06 -7.86
C LEU A 65 -13.43 -4.64 -9.31
N LYS A 66 -13.39 -3.34 -9.61
CA LYS A 66 -13.56 -2.82 -10.98
C LYS A 66 -12.54 -3.40 -11.97
N VAL A 67 -11.27 -3.51 -11.57
CA VAL A 67 -10.23 -4.13 -12.41
C VAL A 67 -10.54 -5.61 -12.66
N SER A 68 -10.97 -6.35 -11.63
CA SER A 68 -11.39 -7.74 -11.80
C SER A 68 -12.58 -7.88 -12.74
N ASP A 69 -13.59 -7.01 -12.62
CA ASP A 69 -14.77 -7.06 -13.49
C ASP A 69 -14.43 -6.75 -14.95
N LEU A 70 -13.55 -5.76 -15.18
CA LEU A 70 -13.04 -5.46 -16.52
C LEU A 70 -12.28 -6.65 -17.13
N LEU A 71 -11.41 -7.31 -16.34
CA LEU A 71 -10.69 -8.49 -16.80
C LEU A 71 -11.63 -9.67 -17.10
N ARG A 72 -12.68 -9.85 -16.30
CA ARG A 72 -13.74 -10.85 -16.57
C ARG A 72 -14.48 -10.55 -17.87
N GLY A 73 -14.81 -9.27 -18.12
CA GLY A 73 -15.42 -8.83 -19.39
C GLY A 73 -14.55 -9.10 -20.62
N LEU A 74 -13.22 -9.12 -20.45
CA LEU A 74 -12.25 -9.51 -21.47
C LEU A 74 -12.02 -11.04 -21.55
N GLY A 75 -12.86 -11.85 -20.91
CA GLY A 75 -12.76 -13.32 -20.91
C GLY A 75 -11.60 -13.88 -20.08
N LYS A 76 -10.96 -13.08 -19.23
CA LYS A 76 -9.88 -13.55 -18.32
C LYS A 76 -10.47 -14.11 -17.02
N LYS A 77 -9.67 -14.88 -16.29
CA LYS A 77 -10.01 -15.48 -14.99
C LYS A 77 -9.18 -14.86 -13.85
N PRO A 78 -9.44 -13.60 -13.44
CA PRO A 78 -8.64 -12.94 -12.41
C PRO A 78 -8.90 -13.52 -11.01
N ALA A 79 -7.86 -13.53 -10.18
CA ALA A 79 -7.94 -13.85 -8.76
C ALA A 79 -7.45 -12.65 -7.92
N ILE A 80 -8.20 -12.29 -6.87
CA ILE A 80 -7.84 -11.19 -5.97
C ILE A 80 -7.17 -11.77 -4.73
N ILE A 81 -5.91 -11.40 -4.50
CA ILE A 81 -5.16 -11.75 -3.30
C ILE A 81 -5.10 -10.51 -2.40
N LYS A 82 -5.54 -10.64 -1.15
CA LYS A 82 -5.43 -9.59 -0.13
C LYS A 82 -4.65 -10.11 1.07
N LYS A 83 -3.82 -9.25 1.67
CA LYS A 83 -3.19 -9.56 2.96
C LYS A 83 -4.27 -9.65 4.03
N TYR A 84 -4.28 -10.75 4.78
CA TYR A 84 -5.16 -10.87 5.94
C TYR A 84 -4.62 -10.00 7.09
N TYR A 85 -5.49 -9.19 7.67
CA TYR A 85 -5.22 -8.45 8.89
C TYR A 85 -6.18 -8.98 9.96
N LYS A 86 -5.65 -9.32 11.15
CA LYS A 86 -6.50 -9.72 12.28
C LYS A 86 -7.47 -8.58 12.60
N LYS A 87 -8.77 -8.90 12.71
CA LYS A 87 -9.73 -8.02 13.39
C LYS A 87 -9.41 -8.11 14.88
N THR A 88 -8.61 -7.18 15.39
CA THR A 88 -8.61 -6.90 16.83
C THR A 88 -9.90 -6.13 17.10
N SER A 89 -10.79 -6.74 17.90
CA SER A 89 -12.01 -6.14 18.43
C SER A 89 -11.70 -4.91 19.28
#